data_AF-A0A350WQD9-F1
#
_entry.id   AF-A0A350WQD9-F1
#
_cell.length_a   1.000
_cell.length_b   1.000
_cell.length_c   1.000
_cell.angle_alpha   90.00
_cell.angle_beta   90.00
_cell.angle_gamma   90.00
#
_symmetry.space_group_name_H-M   'P 1'
#
loop_
_entity.id
_entity.type
_entity.pdbx_description
1 polymer ?
#
loop_
_entity_poly.entity_id
_entity_poly.type
_entity_poly.pdbx_seq_one_letter_code
_entity_poly.pdbx_strand_id
1 'polypeptide(L)' 'DLDVYYEALYSFYKTHQDQFVDDYATTHPAEDIAESFTYFVFGPKPTGMSIKEQKIAFFYEYPELIALRERILQNACSLE' A
#
# COMPACT_ATOMS: atom_id res chain seq x y z
N ASP A 1 -8.85 23.51 10.20
CA ASP A 1 -8.25 23.89 8.91
C ASP A 1 -7.78 22.61 8.25
N LEU A 2 -8.27 22.31 7.05
CA LEU A 2 -7.90 21.06 6.36
C LEU A 2 -6.45 21.10 5.88
N ASP A 3 -5.93 22.27 5.54
CA ASP A 3 -4.57 22.43 5.02
C ASP A 3 -3.55 22.02 6.08
N VAL A 4 -3.71 22.53 7.31
CA VAL A 4 -2.86 22.18 8.46
C VAL A 4 -2.89 20.67 8.78
N TYR A 5 -4.04 20.02 8.59
CA TYR A 5 -4.18 18.58 8.81
C TYR A 5 -3.39 17.76 7.79
N TYR A 6 -3.54 18.05 6.50
CA TYR A 6 -2.81 17.33 5.44
C TYR A 6 -1.30 17.61 5.49
N GLU A 7 -0.88 18.84 5.83
CA GLU A 7 0.54 19.16 6.05
C GLU A 7 1.15 18.33 7.19
N ALA A 8 0.39 18.11 8.27
CA ALA A 8 0.83 17.29 9.40
C ALA A 8 0.97 15.81 9.02
N LEU A 9 0.01 15.25 8.28
CA LEU A 9 0.09 13.88 7.76
C LEU A 9 1.29 13.69 6.83
N TYR A 10 1.48 14.62 5.89
CA TYR A 10 2.61 14.58 4.98
C TYR A 10 3.95 14.67 5.73
N SER A 11 4.04 15.53 6.74
CA SER A 11 5.24 15.67 7.58
C SER A 11 5.52 14.40 8.41
N PHE A 12 4.47 13.76 8.92
CA PHE A 12 4.58 12.48 9.62
C PHE A 12 5.05 11.37 8.66
N TYR A 13 4.45 11.27 7.47
CA TYR A 13 4.89 10.36 6.42
C TYR A 13 6.37 10.57 6.07
N LYS A 14 6.81 11.81 5.87
CA LYS A 14 8.21 12.13 5.55
C LYS A 14 9.19 11.65 6.61
N THR A 15 8.78 11.65 7.87
CA THR A 15 9.60 11.15 8.99
C THR A 15 9.59 9.61 9.06
N HIS A 16 8.53 8.97 8.55
CA HIS A 16 8.30 7.52 8.64
C HIS A 16 8.16 6.85 7.26
N GLN A 17 8.91 7.32 6.24
CA GLN A 17 8.77 6.83 4.86
C GLN A 17 9.11 5.36 4.68
N ASP A 18 9.88 4.76 5.58
CA ASP A 18 10.15 3.32 5.56
C ASP A 18 9.00 2.48 6.16
N GLN A 19 7.98 3.13 6.72
CA GLN A 19 6.86 2.49 7.41
C GLN A 19 5.55 2.55 6.63
N PHE A 20 5.32 3.61 5.86
CA PHE A 20 4.07 3.84 5.12
C PHE A 20 4.34 3.99 3.62
N VAL A 21 3.39 3.56 2.80
CA VAL A 21 3.51 3.63 1.34
C VAL A 21 3.33 5.07 0.84
N ASP A 22 2.43 5.82 1.45
CA ASP A 22 2.18 7.25 1.23
C ASP A 22 1.69 7.95 2.52
N ASP A 23 1.30 9.21 2.41
CA ASP A 23 0.73 9.99 3.51
C ASP A 23 -0.72 9.62 3.83
N TYR A 24 -1.49 9.10 2.87
CA TYR A 24 -2.84 8.62 3.12
C TYR A 24 -2.87 7.39 4.04
N ALA A 25 -1.92 6.48 3.88
CA ALA A 25 -1.71 5.33 4.76
C ALA A 25 -1.45 5.71 6.22
N THR A 26 -1.04 6.96 6.51
CA THR A 26 -0.81 7.45 7.87
C THR A 26 -2.08 7.89 8.59
N THR A 27 -3.20 8.02 7.88
CA THR A 27 -4.46 8.54 8.43
C THR A 27 -5.11 7.60 9.44
N HIS A 28 -5.08 6.28 9.20
CA HIS A 28 -5.67 5.26 10.03
C HIS A 28 -5.10 3.87 9.69
N PRO A 29 -4.96 2.93 10.65
CA PRO A 29 -4.48 1.57 10.35
C PRO A 29 -5.28 0.81 9.28
N ALA A 30 -6.58 1.13 9.14
CA ALA A 30 -7.41 0.57 8.07
C ALA A 30 -7.01 1.08 6.68
N GLU A 31 -6.60 2.35 6.57
CA GLU A 31 -6.08 2.90 5.31
C GLU A 31 -4.68 2.37 5.03
N ASP A 32 -3.84 2.19 6.05
CA ASP A 32 -2.51 1.60 5.91
C ASP A 32 -2.54 0.20 5.26
N ILE A 33 -3.46 -0.66 5.71
CA ILE A 33 -3.64 -1.98 5.09
C ILE A 33 -4.30 -1.90 3.72
N ALA A 34 -5.25 -0.98 3.50
CA ALA A 34 -5.90 -0.77 2.21
C ALA A 34 -4.90 -0.29 1.13
N GLU A 35 -4.09 0.72 1.45
CA GLU A 35 -3.05 1.22 0.56
C GLU A 35 -1.95 0.17 0.34
N SER A 36 -1.52 -0.54 1.38
CA SER A 36 -0.58 -1.66 1.21
C SER A 36 -1.14 -2.75 0.27
N PHE A 37 -2.45 -3.02 0.30
CA PHE A 37 -3.11 -3.93 -0.63
C PHE A 37 -3.12 -3.38 -2.07
N THR A 38 -3.38 -2.08 -2.25
CA THR A 38 -3.27 -1.40 -3.54
C THR A 38 -1.88 -1.59 -4.14
N TYR A 39 -0.82 -1.37 -3.35
CA TYR A 39 0.56 -1.60 -3.78
C TYR A 39 0.88 -3.07 -4.04
N PHE A 40 0.31 -4.00 -3.27
CA PHE A 40 0.42 -5.43 -3.56
C PHE A 40 -0.18 -5.79 -4.92
N VAL A 41 -1.38 -5.28 -5.23
CA VAL A 41 -2.07 -5.59 -6.49
C VAL A 41 -1.31 -5.02 -7.68
N PHE A 42 -1.04 -3.71 -7.68
CA PHE A 42 -0.57 -2.99 -8.86
C PHE A 42 0.93 -2.73 -8.91
N GLY A 43 1.65 -2.94 -7.81
CA GLY A 43 3.10 -2.75 -7.72
C GLY A 43 3.91 -4.02 -8.00
N PRO A 44 5.23 -3.90 -8.21
CA PRO A 44 6.14 -5.04 -8.24
C PRO A 44 6.25 -5.66 -6.84
N LYS A 45 6.59 -6.96 -6.78
CA LYS A 45 6.90 -7.62 -5.50
C LYS A 45 8.10 -6.92 -4.84
N PRO A 46 8.00 -6.49 -3.57
CA PRO A 46 9.10 -5.82 -2.89
C PRO A 46 10.27 -6.78 -2.68
N THR A 47 11.48 -6.22 -2.58
CA THR A 47 12.72 -6.97 -2.33
C THR A 47 13.49 -6.46 -1.11
N GLY A 48 13.16 -5.26 -0.60
CA GLY A 48 13.76 -4.73 0.61
C GLY A 48 13.09 -5.24 1.89
N MET A 49 13.55 -4.68 3.02
CA MET A 49 13.14 -5.07 4.37
C MET A 49 12.54 -3.91 5.18
N SER A 50 12.17 -2.81 4.53
CA SER A 50 11.46 -1.72 5.23
C SER A 50 10.08 -2.19 5.72
N ILE A 51 9.51 -1.52 6.71
CA ILE A 51 8.21 -1.91 7.29
C ILE A 51 7.10 -1.83 6.23
N LYS A 52 7.08 -0.82 5.36
CA LYS A 52 6.12 -0.75 4.24
C LYS A 52 6.26 -1.92 3.27
N GLU A 53 7.49 -2.37 3.00
CA GLU A 53 7.74 -3.52 2.13
C GLU A 53 7.31 -4.83 2.78
N GLN A 54 7.51 -4.98 4.10
CA GLN A 54 7.01 -6.13 4.85
C GLN A 54 5.48 -6.19 4.83
N LYS A 55 4.78 -5.04 4.96
CA LYS A 55 3.32 -4.96 4.84
C LYS A 55 2.81 -5.39 3.46
N ILE A 56 3.51 -5.03 2.39
CA ILE A 56 3.18 -5.50 1.03
C ILE A 56 3.50 -6.99 0.89
N ALA A 57 4.64 -7.45 1.44
CA ALA A 57 5.08 -8.84 1.39
C ALA A 57 4.12 -9.80 2.10
N PHE A 58 3.48 -9.35 3.19
CA PHE A 58 2.48 -10.09 3.95
C PHE A 58 1.39 -10.71 3.06
N PHE A 59 0.88 -9.99 2.07
CA PHE A 59 -0.18 -10.53 1.20
C PHE A 59 0.28 -11.69 0.31
N TYR A 60 1.58 -11.82 0.03
CA TYR A 60 2.13 -12.96 -0.71
C TYR A 60 2.19 -14.25 0.12
N GLU A 61 1.92 -14.18 1.43
CA GLU A 61 1.84 -15.36 2.30
C GLU A 61 0.50 -16.10 2.15
N TYR A 62 -0.47 -15.50 1.44
CA TYR A 62 -1.83 -16.02 1.24
C TYR A 62 -2.09 -16.32 -0.24
N PRO A 63 -2.05 -17.61 -0.66
CA PRO A 63 -2.25 -18.00 -2.06
C PRO A 63 -3.56 -17.48 -2.67
N GLU A 64 -4.62 -17.36 -1.88
CA GLU A 64 -5.92 -16.80 -2.30
C GLU A 64 -5.84 -15.32 -2.67
N LEU A 65 -4.96 -14.54 -2.01
CA LEU A 65 -4.76 -13.13 -2.34
C LEU A 65 -3.90 -12.95 -3.58
N ILE A 66 -2.95 -13.88 -3.82
CA ILE A 66 -2.22 -13.94 -5.10
C ILE A 66 -3.18 -14.21 -6.26
N ALA A 67 -4.06 -15.21 -6.12
CA ALA A 67 -5.07 -15.51 -7.13
C ALA A 67 -6.03 -14.33 -7.37
N LEU A 68 -6.43 -13.63 -6.31
CA LEU A 68 -7.24 -12.41 -6.43
C LEU A 68 -6.49 -11.30 -7.19
N ARG A 69 -5.22 -11.05 -6.87
CA ARG A 69 -4.37 -10.09 -7.58
C ARG A 69 -4.29 -10.41 -9.06
N GLU A 70 -4.02 -11.67 -9.42
CA GLU A 70 -3.97 -12.11 -10.82
C GLU A 70 -5.30 -11.83 -11.54
N ARG A 71 -6.43 -12.13 -10.90
CA ARG A 71 -7.77 -11.85 -11.46
C ARG A 71 -8.02 -10.35 -11.64
N ILE A 72 -7.63 -9.52 -10.68
CA ILE A 72 -7.78 -8.05 -10.79
C ILE A 72 -6.94 -7.53 -11.98
N LEU A 73 -5.68 -7.95 -12.09
CA LEU A 73 -4.79 -7.52 -13.17
C LEU A 73 -5.27 -7.98 -14.54
N GLN A 74 -5.73 -9.23 -14.67
CA GLN A 74 -6.31 -9.74 -15.91
C GLN A 74 -7.51 -8.90 -16.38
N ASN A 75 -8.41 -8.57 -15.44
CA ASN A 75 -9.60 -7.77 -15.76
C ASN A 75 -9.28 -6.31 -16.05
N ALA A 76 -8.28 -5.73 -15.38
CA ALA A 76 -7.83 -4.36 -15.62
C ALA A 76 -7.18 -4.21 -17.01
N CYS A 77 -6.37 -5.20 -17.42
CA CYS A 77 -5.77 -5.25 -18.75
C CYS A 77 -6.75 -5.61 -19.87
N SER A 78 -7.91 -6.22 -19.55
CA SER A 78 -8.93 -6.56 -20.54
C SER A 78 -9.92 -5.44 -20.85
N LEU A 79 -9.81 -4.29 -20.17
CA LEU A 79 -10.57 -3.08 -20.49
C LEU A 79 -9.88 -2.35 -21.66
N GLU A 80 -9.96 -2.94 -22.86
CA GLU A 80 -9.67 -2.28 -24.14
C GLU A 80 -10.97 -1.79 -24.81
#